data_AF-A0A7S1GFA0-F1
#
_entry.id   AF-A0A7S1GFA0-F1
#
_cell.length_a   1.000
_cell.length_b   1.000
_cell.length_c   1.000
_cell.angle_alpha   90.00
_cell.angle_beta   90.00
_cell.angle_gamma   90.00
#
_symmetry.space_group_name_H-M   'P 1'
#
loop_
_entity.id
_entity.type
_entity.pdbx_description
1 polymer ?
#
loop_
_entity_poly.entity_id
_entity_poly.type
_entity_poly.pdbx_seq_one_letter_code
_entity_poly.pdbx_strand_id
1 'polypeptide(L)'
;AGGSIAALTRLQTIGYYIGVLLYFWVLATPTVGLIFGVYLYISGNWLHVHYDESFSALQVEDRKAFLRLHIDSSGNLEVYSLGLRDVPREWREDPRWKSHGGGAFNLDMPHEAEFPSRWMPVKPTGRGKMQYSDPPEDLLEVVDYLK
;
A
#
# COMPACT_ATOMS: atom_id res chain seq x y z
N ALA A 1 47.94 -36.60 0.53
CA ALA A 1 48.71 -35.58 -0.21
C ALA A 1 47.88 -34.30 -0.23
N GLY A 2 48.23 -33.34 0.63
CA GLY A 2 47.50 -32.07 0.77
C GLY A 2 47.74 -31.18 -0.44
N GLY A 3 46.71 -30.98 -1.26
CA GLY A 3 46.72 -30.01 -2.35
C GLY A 3 46.79 -28.59 -1.77
N SER A 4 47.98 -28.00 -1.85
CA SER A 4 48.31 -26.72 -1.27
C SER A 4 47.51 -25.59 -1.90
N ILE A 5 46.54 -25.05 -1.16
CA ILE A 5 45.93 -23.73 -1.41
C ILE A 5 46.98 -22.60 -1.39
N ALA A 6 48.20 -22.86 -0.92
CA ALA A 6 49.30 -21.89 -0.89
C ALA A 6 50.10 -21.80 -2.21
N ALA A 7 49.78 -22.62 -3.23
CA ALA A 7 50.51 -22.64 -4.51
C ALA A 7 49.82 -21.87 -5.65
N LEU A 8 48.71 -21.16 -5.40
CA LEU A 8 48.07 -20.34 -6.42
C LEU A 8 48.68 -18.94 -6.49
N THR A 9 48.95 -18.47 -7.71
CA THR A 9 49.37 -17.09 -7.92
C THR A 9 48.22 -16.16 -7.51
N ARG A 10 48.51 -15.02 -6.85
CA ARG A 10 47.46 -14.08 -6.37
C ARG A 10 46.42 -13.72 -7.45
N LEU A 11 46.86 -13.63 -8.70
CA LEU A 11 46.00 -13.37 -9.86
C LEU A 11 44.99 -14.51 -10.12
N GLN A 12 45.42 -15.78 -9.98
CA GLN A 12 44.55 -16.94 -10.12
C GLN A 12 43.52 -16.99 -8.98
N THR A 13 43.93 -16.64 -7.76
CA THR A 13 43.03 -16.53 -6.61
C THR A 13 41.96 -15.45 -6.84
N ILE A 14 42.36 -14.27 -7.33
CA ILE A 14 41.41 -13.20 -7.68
C ILE A 14 40.46 -13.64 -8.79
N GLY A 15 40.98 -14.26 -9.86
CA GLY A 15 40.16 -14.78 -10.96
C GLY A 15 39.16 -15.84 -10.50
N TYR A 16 39.57 -16.74 -9.60
CA TYR A 16 38.69 -17.72 -8.98
C TYR A 16 37.56 -17.04 -8.20
N TYR A 17 37.87 -16.08 -7.33
CA TYR A 17 36.84 -15.38 -6.56
C TYR A 17 35.90 -14.55 -7.42
N ILE A 18 36.39 -13.88 -8.48
CA ILE A 18 35.55 -13.16 -9.43
C ILE A 18 34.62 -14.13 -10.16
N GLY A 19 35.12 -15.28 -10.63
CA GLY A 19 34.31 -16.30 -11.28
C GLY A 19 33.24 -16.87 -10.37
N VAL A 20 33.58 -17.17 -9.12
CA VAL A 20 32.65 -17.63 -8.09
C VAL A 20 31.60 -16.55 -7.78
N LEU A 21 32.01 -15.29 -7.66
CA LEU A 21 31.09 -14.16 -7.46
C LEU A 21 30.11 -14.04 -8.62
N LEU A 22 30.59 -14.09 -9.87
CA LEU A 22 29.74 -14.03 -11.06
C LEU A 22 28.80 -15.23 -11.15
N TYR A 23 29.25 -16.43 -10.77
CA TYR A 23 28.41 -17.62 -10.70
C TYR A 23 27.27 -17.45 -9.69
N PHE A 24 27.57 -17.04 -8.46
CA PHE A 24 26.54 -16.77 -7.45
C PHE A 24 25.66 -15.60 -7.83
N TRP A 25 26.21 -14.57 -8.46
CA TRP A 25 25.45 -13.40 -8.86
C TRP A 25 24.47 -13.75 -9.99
N VAL A 26 24.90 -14.46 -11.04
CA VAL A 26 24.05 -14.78 -12.20
C VAL A 26 23.09 -15.93 -11.90
N LEU A 27 23.43 -16.89 -11.05
CA LEU A 27 22.57 -18.06 -10.81
C LEU A 27 21.87 -18.02 -9.46
N ALA A 28 22.55 -17.67 -8.37
CA ALA A 28 21.93 -17.70 -7.05
C ALA A 28 20.95 -16.54 -6.85
N THR A 29 21.27 -15.33 -7.32
CA THR A 29 20.35 -14.18 -7.14
C THR A 29 19.00 -14.36 -7.85
N PRO A 30 18.91 -14.76 -9.14
CA PRO A 30 17.59 -14.99 -9.74
C PRO A 30 16.91 -16.24 -9.16
N THR A 31 17.67 -17.27 -8.77
CA THR A 31 17.08 -18.49 -8.17
C THR A 31 16.42 -18.18 -6.83
N VAL A 32 17.11 -17.47 -5.93
CA VAL A 32 16.55 -17.07 -4.64
C VAL A 32 15.39 -16.08 -4.83
N GLY A 33 15.53 -15.14 -5.77
CA GLY A 33 14.44 -14.21 -6.12
C GLY A 33 13.19 -14.94 -6.63
N LEU A 34 13.36 -15.97 -7.46
CA LEU A 34 12.25 -16.79 -7.97
C LEU A 34 11.60 -17.61 -6.85
N ILE A 35 12.39 -18.25 -5.98
CA ILE A 35 11.87 -18.99 -4.83
C ILE A 35 11.06 -18.07 -3.93
N PHE A 36 11.57 -16.86 -3.64
CA PHE A 36 10.87 -15.86 -2.85
C PHE A 36 9.59 -15.36 -3.53
N GLY A 37 9.64 -15.10 -4.84
CA GLY A 37 8.47 -14.70 -5.63
C GLY A 37 7.38 -15.79 -5.64
N VAL A 38 7.76 -17.06 -5.82
CA VAL A 38 6.83 -18.19 -5.76
C VAL A 38 6.25 -18.37 -4.36
N TYR A 39 7.06 -18.19 -3.32
CA TYR A 39 6.60 -18.19 -1.94
C TYR A 39 5.50 -17.15 -1.71
N LEU A 40 5.74 -15.89 -2.10
CA LEU A 40 4.73 -14.82 -1.97
C LEU A 40 3.48 -15.11 -2.80
N TYR A 41 3.63 -15.64 -4.02
CA TYR A 41 2.50 -15.99 -4.89
C TYR A 41 1.60 -17.07 -4.27
N ILE A 42 2.20 -18.14 -3.73
CA ILE A 42 1.44 -19.22 -3.08
C ILE A 42 0.80 -18.74 -1.78
N SER A 43 1.52 -17.93 -0.99
CA SER A 43 1.01 -17.37 0.27
C SER A 43 -0.24 -16.53 0.04
N GLY A 44 -0.20 -15.61 -0.93
CA GLY A 44 -1.31 -14.70 -1.22
C GLY A 44 -2.49 -15.36 -1.96
N ASN A 45 -2.23 -16.19 -2.96
CA ASN A 45 -3.29 -16.72 -3.83
C ASN A 45 -3.96 -17.99 -3.30
N TRP A 46 -3.23 -18.85 -2.59
CA TRP A 46 -3.75 -20.16 -2.15
C TRP A 46 -4.03 -20.19 -0.65
N LEU A 47 -3.04 -19.80 0.17
CA LEU A 47 -3.15 -20.00 1.61
C LEU A 47 -3.96 -18.90 2.32
N HIS A 48 -4.20 -17.76 1.68
CA HIS A 48 -4.95 -16.63 2.28
C HIS A 48 -4.37 -16.22 3.65
N VAL A 49 -3.07 -16.41 3.84
CA VAL A 49 -2.31 -16.21 5.08
C VAL A 49 -1.12 -15.30 4.72
N HIS A 50 -0.76 -14.37 5.62
CA HIS A 50 0.32 -13.38 5.40
C HIS A 50 0.03 -12.40 4.23
N TYR A 51 -1.17 -11.81 4.25
CA TYR A 51 -1.53 -10.76 3.30
C TYR A 51 -0.64 -9.52 3.44
N ASP A 52 -0.30 -9.10 4.64
CA ASP A 52 0.49 -7.89 4.87
C ASP A 52 1.89 -8.01 4.24
N GLU A 53 2.52 -9.18 4.36
CA GLU A 53 3.84 -9.44 3.78
C GLU A 53 3.78 -9.56 2.25
N SER A 54 2.75 -10.21 1.70
CA SER A 54 2.57 -10.32 0.25
C SER A 54 2.17 -8.98 -0.41
N PHE A 55 1.38 -8.16 0.27
CA PHE A 55 1.04 -6.80 -0.17
C PHE A 55 2.18 -5.81 -0.01
N SER A 56 3.15 -6.05 0.88
CA SER A 56 4.34 -5.18 1.01
C SER A 56 5.16 -5.07 -0.29
N ALA A 57 5.14 -6.10 -1.13
CA ALA A 57 5.80 -6.13 -2.43
C ALA A 57 4.88 -5.71 -3.60
N LEU A 58 3.57 -5.65 -3.38
CA LEU A 58 2.58 -5.29 -4.40
C LEU A 58 2.30 -3.79 -4.33
N GLN A 59 2.67 -3.05 -5.37
CA GLN A 59 2.32 -1.64 -5.53
C GLN A 59 0.85 -1.48 -5.97
N VAL A 60 -0.09 -1.99 -5.18
CA VAL A 60 -1.52 -1.82 -5.43
C VAL A 60 -1.95 -0.46 -4.88
N GLU A 61 -2.16 0.50 -5.77
CA GLU A 61 -2.48 1.88 -5.38
C GLU A 61 -3.90 2.02 -4.81
N ASP A 62 -4.83 1.17 -5.24
CA ASP A 62 -6.26 1.35 -5.01
C ASP A 62 -6.72 0.90 -3.60
N ARG A 63 -5.89 0.18 -2.84
CA ARG A 63 -6.22 -0.32 -1.49
C ARG A 63 -5.46 0.48 -0.43
N LYS A 64 -6.14 1.40 0.25
CA LYS A 64 -5.55 2.24 1.31
C LYS A 64 -6.40 2.19 2.57
N ALA A 65 -5.77 2.23 3.73
CA ALA A 65 -6.45 2.30 5.01
C ALA A 65 -5.77 3.32 5.93
N PHE A 66 -6.55 3.95 6.79
CA PHE A 66 -6.08 4.84 7.84
C PHE A 66 -6.44 4.23 9.20
N LEU A 67 -5.42 4.08 10.06
CA LEU A 67 -5.56 3.54 11.41
C LEU A 67 -5.21 4.62 12.41
N ARG A 68 -6.17 4.99 13.27
CA ARG A 68 -5.94 5.86 14.42
C ARG A 68 -6.07 5.05 15.69
N LEU A 69 -4.98 5.01 16.45
CA LEU A 69 -4.92 4.40 17.77
C LEU A 69 -4.95 5.53 18.81
N HIS A 70 -5.86 5.43 19.77
CA HIS A 70 -5.98 6.38 20.85
C HIS A 70 -5.92 5.63 22.18
N ILE A 71 -4.99 6.04 23.05
CA ILE A 71 -4.86 5.48 24.39
C ILE A 71 -5.50 6.47 25.35
N ASP A 72 -6.61 6.09 25.96
CA ASP A 72 -7.29 6.93 26.95
C ASP A 72 -6.45 7.04 28.24
N SER A 73 -6.66 8.14 28.96
CA SER A 73 -6.21 8.37 30.33
C SER A 73 -6.44 7.19 31.30
N SER A 74 -7.50 6.40 31.07
CA SER A 74 -7.80 5.18 31.85
C SER A 74 -6.96 3.95 31.44
N GLY A 75 -6.12 4.06 30.40
CA GLY A 75 -5.31 2.96 29.87
C GLY A 75 -6.01 2.08 28.83
N ASN A 76 -7.21 2.45 28.39
CA ASN A 76 -7.93 1.72 27.34
C ASN A 76 -7.38 2.10 25.95
N LEU A 77 -7.25 1.11 25.07
CA LEU A 77 -6.87 1.31 23.67
C LEU A 77 -8.12 1.36 22.79
N GLU A 78 -8.38 2.52 22.21
CA GLU A 78 -9.39 2.72 21.18
C GLU A 78 -8.74 2.64 19.80
N VAL A 79 -9.35 1.85 18.92
CA VAL A 79 -8.84 1.60 17.57
C VAL A 79 -9.89 2.03 16.56
N TYR A 80 -9.56 3.01 15.73
CA TYR A 80 -10.39 3.47 14.63
C TYR A 80 -9.72 3.09 13.31
N SER A 81 -10.36 2.21 12.53
CA SER A 81 -9.85 1.78 11.22
C SER A 81 -10.83 2.21 10.12
N LEU A 82 -10.31 2.97 9.15
CA LEU A 82 -11.05 3.45 7.99
C LEU A 82 -10.39 2.87 6.73
N GLY A 83 -11.12 2.03 6.00
CA GLY A 83 -10.66 1.40 4.77
C GLY A 83 -11.23 2.06 3.53
N LEU A 84 -10.41 2.19 2.48
CA LEU A 84 -10.84 2.58 1.15
C LEU A 84 -10.43 1.49 0.15
N ARG A 85 -11.44 0.96 -0.56
CA ARG A 85 -11.24 -0.15 -1.51
C ARG A 85 -10.76 0.30 -2.88
N ASP A 86 -11.25 1.45 -3.34
CA ASP A 86 -10.94 2.05 -4.63
C ASP A 86 -10.53 3.51 -4.41
N VAL A 87 -9.26 3.83 -4.68
CA VAL A 87 -8.74 5.19 -4.50
C VAL A 87 -9.10 6.06 -5.72
N PRO A 88 -9.82 7.16 -5.53
CA PRO A 88 -10.12 8.08 -6.63
C PRO A 88 -8.87 8.82 -7.08
N ARG A 89 -8.67 8.83 -8.41
CA ARG A 89 -7.49 9.43 -9.06
C ARG A 89 -7.70 10.87 -9.49
N GLU A 90 -8.96 11.26 -9.69
CA GLU A 90 -9.34 12.60 -10.10
C GLU A 90 -10.32 13.19 -9.08
N TRP A 91 -10.08 14.45 -8.74
CA TRP A 91 -10.84 15.20 -7.74
C TRP A 91 -11.31 16.52 -8.33
N ARG A 92 -12.54 16.91 -8.03
CA ARG A 92 -13.09 18.23 -8.38
C ARG A 92 -13.73 18.86 -7.15
N GLU A 93 -13.74 20.19 -7.12
CA GLU A 93 -14.39 20.92 -6.03
C GLU A 93 -15.90 20.61 -6.05
N ASP A 94 -16.47 20.29 -4.88
CA ASP A 94 -17.91 20.07 -4.73
C ASP A 94 -18.64 21.41 -4.91
N PRO A 95 -19.56 21.54 -5.89
CA PRO A 95 -20.39 22.73 -6.03
C PRO A 95 -21.20 23.07 -4.77
N ARG A 96 -21.57 22.05 -3.98
CA ARG A 96 -22.37 22.18 -2.74
C ARG A 96 -21.53 22.59 -1.53
N TRP A 97 -20.21 22.47 -1.59
CA TRP A 97 -19.36 22.91 -0.47
C TRP A 97 -19.51 24.42 -0.20
N LYS A 98 -19.82 25.21 -1.24
CA LYS A 98 -20.10 26.64 -1.18
C LYS A 98 -21.61 26.97 -1.13
N SER A 99 -22.50 26.01 -0.88
CA SER A 99 -23.93 26.31 -0.68
C SER A 99 -24.20 26.76 0.75
N HIS A 100 -25.41 27.30 0.99
CA HIS A 100 -25.93 27.44 2.35
C HIS A 100 -25.92 26.06 3.03
N GLY A 101 -25.29 25.96 4.21
CA GLY A 101 -25.09 24.69 4.93
C GLY A 101 -23.83 23.90 4.54
N GLY A 102 -23.11 24.30 3.48
CA GLY A 102 -21.84 23.70 3.08
C GLY A 102 -20.68 24.10 4.01
N GLY A 103 -19.60 23.31 3.99
CA GLY A 103 -18.44 23.52 4.87
C GLY A 103 -17.74 24.88 4.71
N ALA A 104 -17.95 25.60 3.60
CA ALA A 104 -17.41 26.95 3.41
C ALA A 104 -18.10 28.03 4.26
N PHE A 105 -19.34 27.81 4.68
CA PHE A 105 -20.19 28.79 5.37
C PHE A 105 -20.44 28.45 6.85
N ASN A 106 -20.11 27.24 7.30
CA ASN A 106 -20.21 26.86 8.72
C ASN A 106 -19.01 27.41 9.51
N LEU A 107 -19.29 28.31 10.45
CA LEU A 107 -18.28 29.02 11.25
C LEU A 107 -17.82 28.23 12.49
N ASP A 108 -18.60 27.26 12.94
CA ASP A 108 -18.34 26.56 14.19
C ASP A 108 -17.43 25.34 13.98
N MET A 109 -17.82 24.36 13.15
CA MET A 109 -16.99 23.19 12.83
C MET A 109 -17.27 22.63 11.43
N PRO A 110 -16.25 22.46 10.56
CA PRO A 110 -16.45 21.97 9.19
C PRO A 110 -17.07 20.58 9.07
N HIS A 111 -16.91 19.72 10.09
CA HIS A 111 -17.41 18.34 10.07
C HIS A 111 -18.90 18.22 10.43
N GLU A 112 -19.51 19.28 10.97
CA GLU A 112 -20.95 19.33 11.27
C GLU A 112 -21.77 19.86 10.08
N ALA A 113 -21.10 20.33 9.02
CA ALA A 113 -21.75 20.78 7.80
C ALA A 113 -22.45 19.63 7.07
N GLU A 114 -23.53 19.93 6.35
CA GLU A 114 -24.24 18.94 5.51
C GLU A 114 -23.34 18.41 4.38
N PHE A 115 -22.46 19.28 3.86
CA PHE A 115 -21.43 18.94 2.87
C PHE A 115 -20.06 19.38 3.39
N PRO A 116 -19.43 18.56 4.26
CA PRO A 116 -18.18 18.93 4.92
C PRO A 116 -16.98 18.82 3.96
N SER A 117 -17.04 17.90 2.99
CA SER A 117 -15.97 17.64 2.03
C SER A 117 -15.92 18.71 0.93
N ARG A 118 -14.76 19.37 0.79
CA ARG A 118 -14.54 20.36 -0.28
C ARG A 118 -14.35 19.71 -1.65
N TRP A 119 -13.78 18.51 -1.66
CA TRP A 119 -13.40 17.80 -2.86
C TRP A 119 -14.20 16.52 -2.98
N MET A 120 -14.76 16.29 -4.17
CA MET A 120 -15.43 15.05 -4.51
C MET A 120 -14.68 14.30 -5.60
N PRO A 121 -14.65 12.97 -5.52
CA PRO A 121 -14.09 12.13 -6.56
C PRO A 121 -14.95 12.21 -7.83
N VAL A 122 -14.28 12.11 -8.98
CA VAL A 122 -14.94 12.05 -10.28
C VAL A 122 -14.54 10.81 -11.06
N LYS A 123 -15.51 10.22 -11.75
CA LYS A 123 -15.31 9.05 -12.60
C LYS A 123 -15.45 9.45 -14.08
N PRO A 124 -14.54 9.00 -14.96
CA PRO A 124 -14.65 9.26 -16.38
C PRO A 124 -15.84 8.50 -16.96
N THR A 125 -16.80 9.23 -17.52
CA THR A 125 -17.86 8.68 -18.36
C THR A 125 -17.35 8.64 -19.80
N GLY A 126 -17.62 7.55 -20.53
CA GLY A 126 -17.06 7.25 -21.88
C GLY A 126 -17.28 8.26 -23.02
N ARG A 127 -17.76 9.48 -22.72
CA ARG A 127 -17.89 10.61 -23.65
C ARG A 127 -17.00 11.80 -23.25
N GLY A 128 -15.90 11.56 -22.54
CA GLY A 128 -15.00 12.62 -22.05
C GLY A 128 -15.63 13.54 -21.00
N LYS A 129 -16.77 13.14 -20.43
CA LYS A 129 -17.43 13.85 -19.34
C LYS A 129 -17.02 13.21 -18.02
N MET A 130 -16.70 14.03 -17.03
CA MET A 130 -16.45 13.58 -15.67
C MET A 130 -17.76 13.65 -14.88
N GLN A 131 -18.17 12.53 -14.29
CA GLN A 131 -19.33 12.46 -13.41
C GLN A 131 -18.86 12.43 -11.96
N TYR A 132 -19.47 13.24 -11.11
CA TYR A 132 -19.27 13.16 -9.66
C TYR A 132 -19.71 11.77 -9.19
N SER A 133 -18.83 11.08 -8.47
CA SER A 133 -19.19 9.83 -7.79
C SER A 133 -19.71 10.13 -6.38
N ASP A 134 -20.03 9.06 -5.65
CA ASP A 134 -20.44 9.13 -4.25
C ASP A 134 -19.42 9.94 -3.43
N PRO A 135 -19.89 10.66 -2.40
CA PRO A 135 -19.02 11.43 -1.53
C PRO A 135 -17.91 10.54 -0.94
N PRO A 136 -16.73 11.11 -0.64
CA PRO A 136 -15.62 10.32 -0.11
C PRO A 136 -15.96 9.62 1.21
N GLU A 137 -16.85 10.19 2.02
CA GLU A 137 -17.38 9.58 3.24
C GLU A 137 -18.15 8.27 2.99
N ASP A 138 -18.89 8.17 1.88
CA ASP A 138 -19.67 6.97 1.52
C ASP A 138 -18.77 5.86 0.93
N LEU A 139 -17.56 6.22 0.47
CA LEU A 139 -16.58 5.26 -0.01
C LEU A 139 -15.80 4.59 1.13
N LEU A 140 -15.89 5.11 2.35
CA LEU A 140 -15.19 4.57 3.50
C LEU A 140 -15.99 3.41 4.09
N GLU A 141 -15.34 2.26 4.15
CA GLU A 141 -15.86 1.11 4.87
C GLU A 141 -15.28 1.13 6.29
N VAL A 142 -16.16 1.18 7.29
CA VAL A 142 -15.77 0.96 8.69
C VAL A 142 -15.47 -0.52 8.84
N VAL A 143 -14.20 -0.86 8.97
CA VAL A 143 -13.78 -2.26 9.11
C VAL A 143 -13.59 -2.55 10.60
N ASP A 144 -14.64 -3.07 11.22
CA ASP A 144 -14.56 -3.61 12.58
C ASP A 144 -13.97 -5.01 12.53
N TYR A 145 -12.67 -5.11 12.81
CA TYR A 145 -11.97 -6.40 12.91
C TYR A 145 -12.18 -7.09 14.27
N LEU A 146 -12.90 -6.47 15.21
CA LEU A 146 -13.12 -6.95 16.59
C LEU A 146 -14.49 -7.64 16.77
N LYS A 147 -14.88 -8.52 15.84
CA LYS A 147 -16.01 -9.44 16.05
C LYS A 147 -15.58 -10.77 16.64
#